data_AF-A0A8I1HUY0-F1
#
_entry.id   AF-A0A8I1HUY0-F1
#
_cell.length_a   1.000
_cell.length_b   1.000
_cell.length_c   1.000
_cell.angle_alpha   90.00
_cell.angle_beta   90.00
_cell.angle_gamma   90.00
#
_symmetry.space_group_name_H-M   'P 1'
#
loop_
_entity.id
_entity.type
_entity.pdbx_description
1 polymer ?
#
loop_
_entity_poly.entity_id
_entity_poly.type
_entity_poly.pdbx_seq_one_letter_code
_entity_poly.pdbx_strand_id
1 'polypeptide(L)'
;MQLAIETYARQQPDVVTGLFEWYRDCAKMLWLGSDLLDGFVNYCQHAHPELIDSPLRESIIKSQEAAFSGNQFYLLIRPRVAEQIYLRYSYDDHRLTRCEASEFLSFKEKLITGREHSTNLEIDLAPFERDVPKMNQTRSIGSGVEFLNRRFSSRLSNALRYGMICCCPFCRYTPTGTRPSLSALR
;
A
#
# COMPACT_ATOMS: atom_id res chain seq x y z
N MET A 1 6.13 -0.51 11.87
CA MET A 1 4.92 -0.81 12.68
C MET A 1 4.71 -2.30 12.67
N GLN A 2 4.43 -2.90 13.82
CA GLN A 2 4.15 -4.34 13.94
C GLN A 2 2.64 -4.56 14.02
N LEU A 3 2.10 -5.46 13.22
CA LEU A 3 0.67 -5.75 13.21
C LEU A 3 0.28 -6.69 14.35
N ALA A 4 -0.98 -6.61 14.78
CA ALA A 4 -1.48 -7.54 15.80
C ALA A 4 -1.40 -8.99 15.30
N ILE A 5 -1.77 -9.26 14.04
CA ILE A 5 -1.66 -10.61 13.45
C ILE A 5 -0.24 -11.17 13.47
N GLU A 6 0.79 -10.35 13.26
CA GLU A 6 2.20 -10.77 13.35
C GLU A 6 2.66 -11.03 14.79
N THR A 7 1.99 -10.42 15.75
CA THR A 7 2.24 -10.61 17.18
C THR A 7 1.55 -11.89 17.66
N TYR A 8 0.30 -12.11 17.25
CA TYR A 8 -0.42 -13.36 17.43
C TYR A 8 0.32 -14.54 16.82
N ALA A 9 0.82 -14.42 15.60
CA ALA A 9 1.59 -15.49 14.96
C ALA A 9 2.87 -15.87 15.73
N ARG A 10 3.40 -14.99 16.59
CA ARG A 10 4.58 -15.26 17.44
C ARG A 10 4.20 -15.76 18.84
N GLN A 11 3.15 -15.21 19.43
CA GLN A 11 2.78 -15.48 20.83
C GLN A 11 1.78 -16.64 20.95
N GLN A 12 0.89 -16.78 19.97
CA GLN A 12 -0.19 -17.77 19.91
C GLN A 12 -0.31 -18.31 18.47
N PRO A 13 0.72 -19.03 17.98
CA PRO A 13 0.75 -19.51 16.59
C PRO A 13 -0.46 -20.41 16.25
N ASP A 14 -0.91 -21.22 17.20
CA ASP A 14 -2.03 -22.14 17.03
C ASP A 14 -3.34 -21.43 16.65
N VAL A 15 -3.57 -20.22 17.21
CA VAL A 15 -4.74 -19.40 16.89
C VAL A 15 -4.71 -18.92 15.44
N VAL A 16 -3.54 -18.46 14.98
CA VAL A 16 -3.38 -17.99 13.59
C VAL A 16 -3.45 -19.15 12.62
N THR A 17 -2.83 -20.29 12.96
CA THR A 17 -2.92 -21.52 12.19
C THR A 17 -4.38 -21.95 12.06
N GLY A 18 -5.11 -22.09 13.17
CA GLY A 18 -6.51 -22.52 13.14
C GLY A 18 -7.41 -21.58 12.33
N LEU A 19 -7.21 -20.26 12.43
CA LEU A 19 -7.95 -19.30 11.60
C LEU A 19 -7.65 -19.47 10.11
N PHE A 20 -6.39 -19.67 9.73
CA PHE A 20 -6.04 -19.84 8.32
C PHE A 20 -6.48 -21.20 7.78
N GLU A 21 -6.43 -22.25 8.59
CA GLU A 21 -7.03 -23.55 8.25
C GLU A 21 -8.54 -23.42 8.04
N TRP A 22 -9.23 -22.65 8.87
CA TRP A 22 -10.65 -22.34 8.67
C TRP A 22 -10.91 -21.66 7.33
N TYR A 23 -10.09 -20.67 6.95
CA TYR A 23 -10.19 -20.04 5.63
C TYR A 23 -9.88 -21.01 4.48
N ARG A 24 -8.91 -21.91 4.67
CA ARG A 24 -8.58 -22.96 3.68
C ARG A 24 -9.77 -23.89 3.44
N ASP A 25 -10.46 -24.29 4.51
CA ASP A 25 -11.58 -25.25 4.44
C ASP A 25 -12.81 -24.68 3.74
N CYS A 26 -12.93 -23.34 3.68
CA CYS A 26 -13.93 -22.66 2.86
C CYS A 26 -13.69 -22.78 1.34
N ALA A 27 -12.55 -23.35 0.92
CA ALA A 27 -12.20 -23.67 -0.48
C ALA A 27 -12.30 -22.50 -1.48
N LYS A 28 -12.21 -21.26 -0.99
CA LYS A 28 -12.26 -20.04 -1.80
C LYS A 28 -10.84 -19.55 -2.12
N MET A 29 -10.59 -19.30 -3.40
CA MET A 29 -9.25 -18.90 -3.87
C MET A 29 -8.97 -17.41 -3.71
N LEU A 30 -9.97 -16.55 -3.85
CA LEU A 30 -9.85 -15.09 -3.74
C LEU A 30 -10.86 -14.57 -2.73
N TRP A 31 -10.39 -13.78 -1.78
CA TRP A 31 -11.18 -13.23 -0.69
C TRP A 31 -11.14 -11.71 -0.72
N LEU A 32 -12.30 -11.08 -0.62
CA LEU A 32 -12.41 -9.66 -0.32
C LEU A 32 -12.29 -9.44 1.19
N GLY A 33 -12.02 -8.19 1.61
CA GLY A 33 -11.96 -7.82 3.02
C GLY A 33 -13.24 -8.17 3.80
N SER A 34 -14.42 -8.02 3.17
CA SER A 34 -15.69 -8.43 3.78
C SER A 34 -15.75 -9.95 4.00
N ASP A 35 -15.33 -10.74 3.02
CA ASP A 35 -15.31 -12.21 3.15
C ASP A 35 -14.40 -12.67 4.29
N LEU A 36 -13.24 -12.01 4.44
CA LEU A 36 -12.29 -12.31 5.51
C LEU A 36 -12.88 -12.00 6.88
N LEU A 37 -13.57 -10.87 7.01
CA LEU A 37 -14.23 -10.49 8.25
C LEU A 37 -15.37 -11.45 8.59
N ASP A 38 -16.23 -11.78 7.62
CA ASP A 38 -17.34 -12.71 7.82
C ASP A 38 -16.82 -14.10 8.20
N GLY A 39 -15.79 -14.59 7.50
CA GLY A 39 -15.13 -15.85 7.83
C GLY A 39 -14.50 -15.85 9.22
N PHE A 40 -13.89 -14.73 9.64
CA PHE A 40 -13.35 -14.57 10.99
C PHE A 40 -14.44 -14.60 12.06
N VAL A 41 -15.56 -13.90 11.84
CA VAL A 41 -16.70 -13.89 12.78
C VAL A 41 -17.27 -15.30 12.93
N ASN A 42 -17.44 -16.01 11.81
CA ASN A 42 -17.90 -17.40 11.83
C ASN A 42 -16.93 -18.32 12.59
N TYR A 43 -15.62 -18.19 12.36
CA TYR A 43 -14.60 -18.93 13.10
C TYR A 43 -14.68 -18.66 14.61
N CYS A 44 -14.81 -17.39 15.01
CA CYS A 44 -14.95 -17.01 16.42
C CYS A 44 -16.20 -17.66 17.05
N GLN A 45 -17.34 -17.66 16.35
CA GLN A 45 -18.58 -18.23 16.88
C GLN A 45 -18.50 -19.74 17.11
N HIS A 46 -17.74 -20.47 16.30
CA HIS A 46 -17.70 -21.95 16.34
C HIS A 46 -16.52 -22.51 17.15
N ALA A 47 -15.38 -21.83 17.17
CA ALA A 47 -14.15 -22.36 17.75
C ALA A 47 -13.58 -21.48 18.87
N HIS A 48 -13.60 -20.16 18.71
CA HIS A 48 -12.89 -19.23 19.60
C HIS A 48 -13.66 -17.91 19.86
N PRO A 49 -14.72 -17.92 20.68
CA PRO A 49 -15.56 -16.74 20.92
C PRO A 49 -14.79 -15.55 21.49
N GLU A 50 -13.73 -15.82 22.27
CA GLU A 50 -12.85 -14.82 22.89
C GLU A 50 -12.09 -13.95 21.88
N LEU A 51 -11.95 -14.39 20.63
CA LEU A 51 -11.22 -13.65 19.61
C LEU A 51 -12.02 -12.50 19.01
N ILE A 52 -13.33 -12.45 19.24
CA ILE A 52 -14.20 -11.42 18.65
C ILE A 52 -13.82 -10.00 19.10
N ASP A 53 -13.34 -9.83 20.33
CA ASP A 53 -12.91 -8.54 20.87
C ASP A 53 -11.38 -8.41 20.94
N SER A 54 -10.66 -9.31 20.26
CA SER A 54 -9.21 -9.36 20.29
C SER A 54 -8.55 -8.37 19.31
N PRO A 55 -7.28 -7.96 19.55
CA PRO A 55 -6.50 -7.18 18.58
C PRO A 55 -6.32 -7.87 17.22
N LEU A 56 -6.45 -9.21 17.16
CA LEU A 56 -6.41 -9.94 15.89
C LEU A 56 -7.54 -9.49 14.96
N ARG A 57 -8.74 -9.25 15.50
CA ARG A 57 -9.89 -8.75 14.71
C ARG A 57 -9.58 -7.42 14.03
N GLU A 58 -8.84 -6.52 14.70
CA GLU A 58 -8.45 -5.24 14.10
C GLU A 58 -7.60 -5.43 12.84
N SER A 59 -6.71 -6.43 12.83
CA SER A 59 -5.92 -6.77 11.64
C SER A 59 -6.81 -7.29 10.52
N ILE A 60 -7.78 -8.15 10.84
CA ILE A 60 -8.72 -8.71 9.84
C ILE A 60 -9.63 -7.63 9.25
N ILE A 61 -10.16 -6.71 10.06
CA ILE A 61 -10.97 -5.57 9.57
C ILE A 61 -10.17 -4.70 8.61
N LYS A 62 -8.86 -4.57 8.82
CA LYS A 62 -7.95 -3.79 7.98
C LYS A 62 -7.44 -4.56 6.76
N SER A 63 -7.74 -5.85 6.65
CA SER A 63 -7.44 -6.66 5.47
C SER A 63 -8.30 -6.23 4.29
N GLN A 64 -7.67 -6.05 3.14
CA GLN A 64 -8.35 -5.63 1.91
C GLN A 64 -8.70 -6.83 1.03
N GLU A 65 -7.77 -7.78 0.92
CA GLU A 65 -7.94 -8.99 0.14
C GLU A 65 -6.98 -10.09 0.58
N ALA A 66 -7.34 -11.32 0.27
CA ALA A 66 -6.46 -12.47 0.39
C ALA A 66 -6.56 -13.37 -0.84
N ALA A 67 -5.50 -14.14 -1.08
CA ALA A 67 -5.44 -15.12 -2.15
C ALA A 67 -4.88 -16.43 -1.61
N PHE A 68 -5.45 -17.54 -2.06
CA PHE A 68 -5.09 -18.88 -1.63
C PHE A 68 -4.83 -19.79 -2.83
N SER A 69 -3.75 -20.57 -2.75
CA SER A 69 -3.40 -21.59 -3.75
C SER A 69 -2.50 -22.64 -3.14
N GLY A 70 -2.89 -23.90 -3.29
CA GLY A 70 -2.12 -25.03 -2.76
C GLY A 70 -1.89 -24.87 -1.26
N ASN A 71 -0.65 -24.57 -0.88
CA ASN A 71 -0.24 -24.45 0.51
C ASN A 71 0.27 -23.05 0.89
N GLN A 72 -0.15 -22.04 0.13
CA GLN A 72 0.20 -20.64 0.36
C GLN A 72 -1.06 -19.80 0.52
N PHE A 73 -1.06 -18.96 1.54
CA PHE A 73 -2.08 -17.94 1.78
C PHE A 73 -1.43 -16.57 1.81
N TYR A 74 -1.88 -15.68 0.94
CA TYR A 74 -1.38 -14.32 0.84
C TYR A 74 -2.45 -13.35 1.31
N LEU A 75 -2.05 -12.34 2.07
CA LEU A 75 -2.95 -11.38 2.70
C LEU A 75 -2.41 -9.95 2.52
N LEU A 76 -3.27 -9.06 2.01
CA LEU A 76 -3.01 -7.64 1.93
C LEU A 76 -3.73 -6.93 3.08
N ILE A 77 -2.97 -6.29 3.97
CA ILE A 77 -3.49 -5.46 5.06
C ILE A 77 -3.20 -3.99 4.77
N ARG A 78 -4.20 -3.13 5.00
CA ARG A 78 -4.06 -1.68 4.88
C ARG A 78 -4.30 -1.02 6.24
N PRO A 79 -3.28 -0.93 7.11
CA PRO A 79 -3.48 -0.51 8.49
C PRO A 79 -3.88 0.96 8.62
N ARG A 80 -3.43 1.79 7.67
CA ARG A 80 -3.65 3.23 7.57
C ARG A 80 -3.74 3.63 6.10
N VAL A 81 -4.27 4.83 5.86
CA VAL A 81 -4.29 5.40 4.51
C VAL A 81 -2.86 5.54 3.98
N ALA A 82 -2.65 5.12 2.73
CA ALA A 82 -1.36 5.07 2.04
C ALA A 82 -0.31 4.12 2.66
N GLU A 83 -0.72 3.19 3.53
CA GLU A 83 0.15 2.15 4.07
C GLU A 83 -0.42 0.78 3.73
N GLN A 84 0.32 -0.02 2.95
CA GLN A 84 -0.03 -1.38 2.57
C GLN A 84 1.06 -2.33 3.06
N ILE A 85 0.66 -3.45 3.64
CA ILE A 85 1.55 -4.51 4.11
C ILE A 85 1.08 -5.82 3.50
N TYR A 86 1.99 -6.50 2.81
CA TYR A 86 1.76 -7.80 2.21
C TYR A 86 2.33 -8.87 3.12
N LEU A 87 1.51 -9.88 3.41
CA LEU A 87 1.86 -11.02 4.23
C LEU A 87 1.65 -12.30 3.43
N ARG A 88 2.51 -13.27 3.68
CA ARG A 88 2.44 -14.64 3.16
C ARG A 88 2.49 -15.61 4.32
N TYR A 89 1.57 -16.56 4.32
CA TYR A 89 1.52 -17.66 5.24
C TYR A 89 1.75 -18.97 4.49
N SER A 90 2.72 -19.74 4.95
CA SER A 90 3.00 -21.11 4.50
C SER A 90 2.28 -22.08 5.44
N TYR A 91 1.42 -22.94 4.89
CA TYR A 91 0.79 -24.00 5.67
C TYR A 91 1.73 -25.19 5.91
N ASP A 92 2.83 -25.32 5.16
CA ASP A 92 3.86 -26.35 5.40
C ASP A 92 4.66 -26.01 6.65
N ASP A 93 5.04 -24.74 6.77
CA ASP A 93 5.92 -24.25 7.83
C ASP A 93 5.14 -23.59 8.99
N HIS A 94 3.81 -23.49 8.87
CA HIS A 94 2.93 -22.72 9.75
C HIS A 94 3.45 -21.31 10.08
N ARG A 95 4.00 -20.64 9.05
CA ARG A 95 4.78 -19.40 9.24
C ARG A 95 4.21 -18.25 8.46
N LEU A 96 3.93 -17.16 9.18
CA LEU A 96 3.55 -15.86 8.63
C LEU A 96 4.79 -14.97 8.43
N THR A 97 5.04 -14.54 7.21
CA THR A 97 6.16 -13.66 6.82
C THR A 97 5.67 -12.47 6.00
N ARG A 98 6.36 -11.34 6.05
CA ARG A 98 6.13 -10.26 5.09
C ARG A 98 6.66 -10.63 3.71
N CYS A 99 6.01 -10.14 2.67
CA CYS A 99 6.44 -10.25 1.28
C CYS A 99 6.35 -8.89 0.58
N GLU A 100 6.90 -8.84 -0.63
CA GLU A 100 6.81 -7.66 -1.50
C GLU A 100 5.49 -7.63 -2.27
N ALA A 101 5.10 -6.45 -2.75
CA ALA A 101 3.90 -6.28 -3.58
C ALA A 101 3.98 -7.13 -4.86
N SER A 102 5.16 -7.17 -5.50
CA SER A 102 5.41 -7.95 -6.72
C SER A 102 5.19 -9.45 -6.53
N GLU A 103 5.58 -10.00 -5.37
CA GLU A 103 5.36 -11.40 -5.01
C GLU A 103 3.86 -11.71 -4.89
N PHE A 104 3.11 -10.87 -4.17
CA PHE A 104 1.66 -10.99 -4.02
C PHE A 104 0.92 -10.90 -5.36
N LEU A 105 1.30 -9.94 -6.21
CA LEU A 105 0.69 -9.75 -7.53
C LEU A 105 0.99 -10.94 -8.46
N SER A 106 2.24 -11.39 -8.51
CA SER A 106 2.64 -12.56 -9.30
C SER A 106 1.87 -13.81 -8.88
N PHE A 107 1.64 -13.98 -7.57
CA PHE A 107 0.82 -15.07 -7.05
C PHE A 107 -0.64 -14.99 -7.54
N LYS A 108 -1.26 -13.80 -7.50
CA LYS A 108 -2.63 -13.60 -8.02
C LYS A 108 -2.72 -13.84 -9.53
N GLU A 109 -1.72 -13.45 -10.30
CA GLU A 109 -1.67 -13.72 -11.74
C GLU A 109 -1.62 -15.23 -12.01
N LYS A 110 -0.66 -15.93 -11.37
CA LYS A 110 -0.52 -17.39 -11.47
C LYS A 110 -1.81 -18.11 -11.10
N LEU A 111 -2.53 -17.61 -10.10
CA LEU A 111 -3.80 -18.18 -9.65
C LEU A 111 -4.87 -18.22 -10.76
N ILE A 112 -4.89 -17.20 -11.62
CA ILE A 112 -5.88 -17.06 -12.68
C ILE A 112 -5.38 -17.69 -13.99
N THR A 113 -4.10 -17.49 -14.33
CA THR A 113 -3.53 -17.96 -15.61
C THR A 113 -3.02 -19.41 -15.55
N GLY A 114 -2.77 -19.93 -14.34
CA GLY A 114 -2.15 -21.23 -14.11
C GLY A 114 -0.67 -21.31 -14.54
N ARG A 115 -0.07 -20.18 -14.94
CA ARG A 115 1.28 -20.13 -15.52
C ARG A 115 2.19 -19.26 -14.66
N GLU A 116 3.42 -19.72 -14.47
CA GLU A 116 4.48 -18.83 -14.02
C GLU A 116 5.03 -18.08 -15.23
N HIS A 117 5.03 -16.77 -15.13
CA HIS A 117 5.61 -15.90 -16.14
C HIS A 117 6.95 -15.39 -15.62
N SER A 118 8.05 -15.83 -16.24
CA SER A 118 9.40 -15.46 -15.82
C SER A 118 9.80 -14.03 -16.20
N THR A 119 9.05 -13.36 -17.08
CA THR A 119 9.38 -12.02 -17.61
C THR A 119 8.13 -11.18 -17.89
N ASN A 120 7.30 -10.95 -16.87
CA ASN A 120 6.21 -9.97 -16.99
C ASN A 120 6.76 -8.54 -16.90
N LEU A 121 6.12 -7.61 -17.62
CA LEU A 121 6.45 -6.19 -17.52
C LEU A 121 5.98 -5.66 -16.16
N GLU A 122 6.92 -5.24 -15.32
CA GLU A 122 6.63 -4.54 -14.07
C GLU A 122 6.75 -3.03 -14.29
N ILE A 123 5.69 -2.29 -13.97
CA ILE A 123 5.68 -0.83 -14.05
C ILE A 123 6.02 -0.27 -12.67
N ASP A 124 7.28 0.08 -12.46
CA ASP A 124 7.74 0.76 -11.25
C ASP A 124 7.96 2.26 -11.51
N LEU A 125 7.14 3.09 -10.86
CA LEU A 125 7.24 4.54 -10.94
C LEU A 125 8.09 5.15 -9.82
N ALA A 126 8.44 4.39 -8.77
CA ALA A 126 9.19 4.89 -7.63
C ALA A 126 10.57 5.51 -8.00
N PRO A 127 11.33 4.97 -8.98
CA PRO A 127 12.58 5.58 -9.43
C PRO A 127 12.41 6.99 -10.03
N PHE A 128 11.25 7.29 -10.61
CA PHE A 128 10.95 8.57 -11.24
C PHE A 128 10.47 9.63 -10.24
N GLU A 129 10.08 9.23 -9.04
CA GLU A 129 9.58 10.15 -7.99
C GLU A 129 10.66 10.71 -7.06
N ARG A 130 11.93 10.30 -7.21
CA ARG A 130 13.02 10.63 -6.24
C ARG A 130 13.21 12.13 -6.02
N ASP A 131 13.07 12.92 -7.06
CA ASP A 131 13.27 14.38 -7.01
C ASP A 131 11.96 15.16 -6.75
N VAL A 132 10.83 14.45 -6.68
CA VAL A 132 9.53 15.06 -6.40
C VAL A 132 9.35 15.12 -4.88
N PRO A 133 9.15 16.31 -4.29
CA PRO A 133 8.97 16.42 -2.86
C PRO A 133 7.67 15.74 -2.44
N LYS A 134 7.77 14.79 -1.48
CA LYS A 134 6.63 14.00 -1.00
C LYS A 134 5.97 14.61 0.24
N MET A 135 4.65 14.50 0.31
CA MET A 135 3.88 14.83 1.50
C MET A 135 3.82 13.60 2.41
N ASN A 136 4.32 13.73 3.64
CA ASN A 136 4.43 12.59 4.57
C ASN A 136 3.25 12.52 5.56
N GLN A 137 2.27 13.43 5.48
CA GLN A 137 1.12 13.48 6.37
C GLN A 137 -0.15 13.12 5.60
N THR A 138 -0.86 12.09 6.07
CA THR A 138 -2.12 11.63 5.49
C THR A 138 -3.15 12.75 5.34
N ARG A 139 -3.23 13.65 6.33
CA ARG A 139 -4.14 14.81 6.31
C ARG A 139 -3.85 15.83 5.21
N SER A 140 -2.70 15.73 4.53
CA SER A 140 -2.29 16.61 3.45
C SER A 140 -2.51 16.00 2.06
N ILE A 141 -3.08 14.80 1.99
CA ILE A 141 -3.49 14.19 0.72
C ILE A 141 -4.53 15.10 0.06
N GLY A 142 -4.32 15.45 -1.21
CA GLY A 142 -5.15 16.39 -1.96
C GLY A 142 -4.64 17.85 -1.95
N SER A 143 -3.74 18.23 -1.04
CA SER A 143 -3.21 19.61 -0.93
C SER A 143 -1.88 19.83 -1.65
N GLY A 144 -1.67 19.15 -2.79
CA GLY A 144 -0.38 19.12 -3.49
C GLY A 144 0.10 20.50 -3.94
N VAL A 145 -0.79 21.35 -4.46
CA VAL A 145 -0.44 22.71 -4.92
C VAL A 145 0.01 23.59 -3.76
N GLU A 146 -0.68 23.55 -2.62
CA GLU A 146 -0.28 24.33 -1.44
C GLU A 146 1.09 23.89 -0.90
N PHE A 147 1.33 22.58 -0.86
CA PHE A 147 2.61 22.02 -0.46
C PHE A 147 3.75 22.44 -1.39
N LEU A 148 3.52 22.35 -2.71
CA LEU A 148 4.49 22.79 -3.72
C LEU A 148 4.74 24.29 -3.63
N ASN A 149 3.70 25.11 -3.48
CA ASN A 149 3.84 26.55 -3.30
C ASN A 149 4.70 26.89 -2.08
N ARG A 150 4.44 26.27 -0.92
CA ARG A 150 5.28 26.47 0.28
C ARG A 150 6.74 26.08 0.02
N ARG A 151 6.98 24.95 -0.67
CA ARG A 151 8.33 24.46 -0.97
C ARG A 151 9.06 25.37 -1.96
N PHE A 152 8.40 25.82 -3.02
CA PHE A 152 8.97 26.71 -4.02
C PHE A 152 9.24 28.10 -3.44
N SER A 153 8.33 28.67 -2.65
CA SER A 153 8.55 29.94 -1.95
C SER A 153 9.76 29.88 -1.01
N SER A 154 9.93 28.79 -0.25
CA SER A 154 11.12 28.58 0.59
C SER A 154 12.41 28.47 -0.23
N ARG A 155 12.41 27.74 -1.35
CA ARG A 155 13.57 27.63 -2.25
C ARG A 155 13.94 28.97 -2.88
N LEU A 156 12.94 29.75 -3.31
CA LEU A 156 13.13 31.07 -3.90
C LEU A 156 13.78 32.04 -2.90
N SER A 157 13.32 32.02 -1.64
CA SER A 157 13.87 32.85 -0.57
C SER A 157 15.30 32.46 -0.17
N ASN A 158 15.58 31.15 -0.10
CA ASN A 158 16.91 30.64 0.28
C ASN A 158 17.97 30.76 -0.83
N ALA A 159 17.54 30.86 -2.09
CA ALA A 159 18.42 30.89 -3.24
C ALA A 159 18.17 32.12 -4.12
N LEU A 160 18.26 33.32 -3.54
CA LEU A 160 18.03 34.61 -4.22
C LEU A 160 18.78 34.73 -5.57
N ARG A 161 19.95 34.09 -5.74
CA ARG A 161 20.67 34.04 -7.04
C ARG A 161 20.16 32.97 -8.02
N TYR A 162 19.61 31.84 -7.58
CA TYR A 162 19.17 30.74 -8.46
C TYR A 162 17.66 30.74 -8.74
N GLY A 163 16.82 31.20 -7.80
CA GLY A 163 15.37 31.27 -8.00
C GLY A 163 14.97 32.28 -9.09
N MET A 164 15.72 33.38 -9.23
CA MET A 164 15.57 34.33 -10.33
C MET A 164 15.91 33.72 -11.70
N ILE A 165 16.80 32.72 -11.76
CA ILE A 165 17.22 32.07 -13.02
C ILE A 165 16.12 31.18 -13.60
N CYS A 166 15.18 30.66 -12.79
CA CYS A 166 14.07 29.86 -13.33
C CYS A 166 12.82 30.69 -13.62
N CYS A 167 12.46 31.64 -12.75
CA CYS A 167 11.26 32.47 -12.93
C CYS A 167 11.41 33.50 -14.05
N CYS A 168 12.58 34.16 -14.17
CA CYS A 168 12.76 35.21 -15.16
C CYS A 168 12.76 34.72 -16.61
N PRO A 169 13.31 33.54 -16.96
CA PRO A 169 13.12 32.95 -18.28
C PRO A 169 11.67 32.54 -18.53
N PHE A 170 10.99 31.92 -17.57
CA PHE A 170 9.58 31.56 -17.72
C PHE A 170 8.72 32.78 -18.10
N CYS A 171 8.87 33.89 -17.37
CA CYS A 171 8.20 35.16 -17.68
C CYS A 171 8.61 35.78 -19.03
N ARG A 172 9.82 35.49 -19.53
CA ARG A 172 10.29 35.96 -20.84
C ARG A 172 9.78 35.10 -22.00
N TYR A 173 9.53 33.81 -21.75
CA TYR A 173 9.17 32.81 -22.76
C TYR A 173 7.67 32.46 -22.77
N THR A 174 6.81 33.23 -22.10
CA THR A 174 5.34 33.12 -22.21
C THR A 174 4.78 34.17 -23.18
N PRO A 175 4.86 33.97 -24.51
CA PRO A 175 4.19 34.83 -25.46
C PRO A 175 2.68 34.59 -25.40
N THR A 176 1.92 35.63 -25.10
CA THR A 176 0.47 35.67 -25.39
C THR A 176 0.31 36.30 -26.77
N GLY A 177 0.39 35.48 -27.84
CA GLY A 177 0.42 35.96 -29.23
C GLY A 177 1.80 36.45 -29.69
N THR A 178 1.86 37.37 -30.68
CA THR A 178 3.12 37.92 -31.25
C THR A 178 3.80 39.00 -30.40
N ARG A 179 3.32 39.29 -29.19
CA ARG A 179 3.91 40.28 -28.30
C ARG A 179 4.46 39.62 -27.02
N PRO A 180 5.65 40.01 -26.55
CA PRO A 180 6.13 39.61 -25.23
C PRO A 180 5.19 40.15 -24.14
N SER A 181 4.76 39.29 -23.21
CA SER A 181 3.74 39.61 -22.20
C SER A 181 4.26 40.39 -20.99
N LEU A 182 5.58 40.43 -20.76
CA LEU A 182 6.20 41.01 -19.56
C LEU A 182 7.34 42.02 -19.85
N SER A 183 7.34 42.68 -21.02
CA SER A 183 8.32 43.73 -21.34
C SER A 183 7.98 45.13 -20.82
N ALA A 184 6.99 45.28 -19.92
CA ALA A 184 6.42 46.57 -19.52
C ALA A 184 6.54 46.91 -18.01
N LEU A 185 7.53 46.35 -17.32
CA LEU A 185 7.91 46.80 -15.98
C LEU A 185 9.38 47.24 -16.02
N ARG A 186 9.57 48.50 -16.42
CA ARG A 186 10.76 49.30 -16.10
C ARG A 186 10.42 50.17 -14.90
#